data_AF-A0A2E0WZE7-F1
#
_entry.id   AF-A0A2E0WZE7-F1
#
_cell.length_a   1.000
_cell.length_b   1.000
_cell.length_c   1.000
_cell.angle_alpha   90.00
_cell.angle_beta   90.00
_cell.angle_gamma   90.00
#
_symmetry.space_group_name_H-M   'P 1'
#
loop_
_entity.id
_entity.type
_entity.pdbx_description
1 polymer ?
#
loop_
_entity_poly.entity_id
_entity_poly.type
_entity_poly.pdbx_seq_one_letter_code
_entity_poly.pdbx_strand_id
1 'polypeptide(L)'
;MDIARAESEELGRNIAKAQQELQTVQQEVGQEPTAAASLKTIKEHLSKAATEHAMLHKECEKESIDESACMKHCNQILLELDKAQAEHDALLRIMEIQERQQQ
;
A
#
# COMPACT_ATOMS: atom_id res chain seq x y z
N MET A 1 -10.50 -3.47 -24.60
CA MET A 1 -10.48 -2.27 -23.75
C MET A 1 -10.87 -2.59 -22.29
N ASP A 2 -11.45 -3.76 -21.98
CA ASP A 2 -11.96 -4.06 -20.62
C ASP A 2 -10.96 -4.62 -19.59
N ILE A 3 -9.86 -5.24 -20.01
CA ILE A 3 -8.94 -5.88 -19.06
C ILE A 3 -8.18 -4.84 -18.23
N ALA A 4 -7.57 -3.82 -18.85
CA ALA A 4 -6.79 -2.81 -18.14
C ALA A 4 -7.61 -2.04 -17.08
N ARG A 5 -8.89 -1.79 -17.37
CA ARG A 5 -9.81 -1.15 -16.42
C ARG A 5 -10.15 -2.09 -15.26
N ALA A 6 -10.50 -3.35 -15.53
CA ALA A 6 -10.81 -4.32 -14.49
C ALA A 6 -9.62 -4.58 -13.55
N GLU A 7 -8.41 -4.68 -14.11
CA GLU A 7 -7.15 -4.82 -13.36
C GLU A 7 -6.87 -3.58 -12.50
N SER A 8 -7.09 -2.37 -13.06
CA SER A 8 -6.99 -1.12 -12.31
C SER A 8 -7.98 -1.10 -11.13
N GLU A 9 -9.24 -1.47 -11.36
CA GLU A 9 -10.24 -1.51 -10.28
C GLU A 9 -9.89 -2.53 -9.19
N GLU A 10 -9.37 -3.70 -9.56
CA GLU A 10 -8.92 -4.71 -8.62
C GLU A 10 -7.75 -4.22 -7.75
N LEU A 11 -6.77 -3.59 -8.37
CA LEU A 11 -5.65 -2.95 -7.66
C LEU A 11 -6.16 -1.92 -6.64
N GLY A 12 -7.13 -1.09 -7.02
CA GLY A 12 -7.75 -0.12 -6.12
C GLY A 12 -8.45 -0.79 -4.92
N ARG A 13 -9.19 -1.87 -5.15
CA ARG A 13 -9.82 -2.66 -4.07
C ARG A 13 -8.79 -3.27 -3.12
N ASN A 14 -7.69 -3.79 -3.66
CA ASN A 14 -6.62 -4.39 -2.86
C ASN A 14 -5.90 -3.35 -1.99
N ILE A 15 -5.59 -2.17 -2.53
CA ILE A 15 -5.00 -1.06 -1.75
C ILE A 15 -5.95 -0.63 -0.63
N ALA A 16 -7.25 -0.47 -0.93
CA ALA A 16 -8.24 -0.08 0.07
C ALA A 16 -8.39 -1.12 1.18
N LYS A 17 -8.39 -2.41 0.83
CA LYS A 17 -8.42 -3.51 1.80
C LYS A 17 -7.19 -3.50 2.71
N ALA A 18 -5.99 -3.34 2.15
CA ALA A 18 -4.75 -3.24 2.93
C ALA A 18 -4.79 -2.04 3.91
N GLN A 19 -5.36 -0.90 3.50
CA GLN A 19 -5.54 0.25 4.40
C GLN A 19 -6.50 -0.06 5.57
N GLN A 20 -7.58 -0.80 5.31
CA GLN A 20 -8.53 -1.23 6.36
C GLN A 20 -7.88 -2.19 7.34
N GLU A 21 -7.18 -3.21 6.84
CA GLU A 21 -6.46 -4.17 7.69
C GLU A 21 -5.41 -3.48 8.55
N LEU A 22 -4.66 -2.53 7.99
CA LEU A 22 -3.70 -1.73 8.75
C LEU A 22 -4.36 -0.91 9.86
N GLN A 23 -5.56 -0.38 9.63
CA GLN A 23 -6.31 0.34 10.65
C GLN A 23 -6.71 -0.59 11.80
N THR A 24 -7.13 -1.82 11.50
CA THR A 24 -7.41 -2.84 12.51
C THR A 24 -6.17 -3.16 13.34
N VAL A 25 -5.04 -3.44 12.68
CA VAL A 25 -3.76 -3.69 13.38
C VAL A 25 -3.35 -2.49 14.24
N GLN A 26 -3.53 -1.27 13.74
CA GLN A 26 -3.23 -0.05 14.52
C GLN A 26 -4.12 0.10 15.76
N GLN A 27 -5.35 -0.43 15.76
CA GLN A 27 -6.20 -0.45 16.96
C GLN A 27 -5.73 -1.50 17.98
N GLU A 28 -5.18 -2.62 17.50
CA GLU A 28 -4.75 -3.75 18.33
C GLU A 28 -3.39 -3.52 18.98
N VAL A 29 -2.41 -3.01 18.22
CA VAL A 29 -1.01 -2.89 18.67
C VAL A 29 -0.45 -1.47 18.57
N GLY A 30 -1.24 -0.48 18.15
CA GLY A 30 -0.76 0.89 17.93
C GLY A 30 -0.37 1.68 19.18
N GLN A 31 -0.55 1.13 20.38
CA GLN A 31 -0.01 1.70 21.61
C GLN A 31 1.44 1.29 21.87
N GLU A 32 1.93 0.24 21.19
CA GLU A 32 3.34 -0.16 21.25
C GLU A 32 4.18 0.85 20.45
N PRO A 33 5.10 1.60 21.09
CA PRO A 33 5.83 2.67 20.42
C PRO A 33 6.61 2.22 19.18
N THR A 34 7.15 1.00 19.22
CA THR A 34 7.88 0.39 18.09
C THR A 34 6.96 0.04 16.93
N ALA A 35 5.74 -0.42 17.19
CA ALA A 35 4.77 -0.71 16.13
C ALA A 35 4.14 0.58 15.58
N ALA A 36 3.86 1.58 16.42
CA ALA A 36 3.18 2.80 16.04
C ALA A 36 3.90 3.57 14.91
N ALA A 37 5.23 3.65 14.97
CA ALA A 37 6.04 4.31 13.94
C ALA A 37 6.00 3.56 12.60
N SER A 38 6.25 2.25 12.60
CA SER A 38 6.21 1.42 11.40
C SER A 38 4.81 1.38 10.76
N LEU A 39 3.77 1.23 11.57
CA LEU A 39 2.38 1.25 11.08
C LEU A 39 2.03 2.61 10.44
N LYS A 40 2.52 3.71 10.98
CA LYS A 40 2.37 5.03 10.37
C LYS A 40 3.08 5.10 9.01
N THR A 41 4.30 4.61 8.91
CA THR A 41 5.06 4.59 7.65
C THR A 41 4.37 3.72 6.58
N ILE A 42 3.89 2.53 6.94
CA ILE A 42 3.11 1.66 6.04
C ILE A 42 1.86 2.41 5.54
N LYS A 43 1.15 3.10 6.44
CA LYS A 43 -0.04 3.89 6.08
C LYS A 43 0.27 4.99 5.07
N GLU A 44 1.39 5.69 5.24
CA GLU A 44 1.82 6.74 4.32
C GLU A 44 2.10 6.20 2.92
N HIS A 45 2.79 5.05 2.82
CA HIS A 45 3.05 4.38 1.55
C HIS A 45 1.77 3.88 0.87
N LEU A 46 0.87 3.24 1.60
CA LEU A 46 -0.44 2.82 1.05
C LEU A 46 -1.29 4.02 0.61
N SER A 47 -1.20 5.16 1.30
CA SER A 47 -1.92 6.39 0.90
C SER A 47 -1.36 6.98 -0.40
N LYS A 48 -0.04 6.92 -0.60
CA LYS A 48 0.61 7.33 -1.86
C LYS A 48 0.26 6.38 -2.99
N ALA A 49 0.29 5.06 -2.76
CA ALA A 49 -0.14 4.07 -3.74
C ALA A 49 -1.60 4.30 -4.18
N ALA A 50 -2.50 4.61 -3.24
CA ALA A 50 -3.89 4.96 -3.56
C ALA A 50 -4.01 6.25 -4.40
N THR A 51 -3.18 7.26 -4.11
CA THR A 51 -3.14 8.51 -4.88
C THR A 51 -2.69 8.26 -6.32
N GLU A 52 -1.64 7.48 -6.51
CA GLU A 52 -1.10 7.14 -7.84
C GLU A 52 -2.03 6.21 -8.61
N HIS A 53 -2.71 5.28 -7.93
CA HIS A 53 -3.79 4.48 -8.51
C HIS A 53 -4.92 5.36 -9.04
N ALA A 54 -5.35 6.37 -8.29
CA ALA A 54 -6.37 7.30 -8.76
C ALA A 54 -5.91 8.10 -9.98
N MET A 55 -4.61 8.41 -10.10
CA MET A 55 -4.07 9.05 -11.32
C MET A 55 -4.03 8.08 -12.50
N LEU A 56 -3.56 6.85 -12.29
CA LEU A 56 -3.58 5.79 -13.31
C LEU A 56 -5.00 5.55 -13.84
N HIS A 57 -5.98 5.44 -12.94
CA HIS A 57 -7.36 5.20 -13.32
C HIS A 57 -7.92 6.33 -14.20
N LYS A 58 -7.62 7.60 -13.85
CA LYS A 58 -7.98 8.75 -14.67
C LYS A 58 -7.33 8.73 -16.06
N GLU A 59 -6.07 8.28 -16.16
CA GLU A 59 -5.42 8.11 -17.46
C GLU A 59 -6.08 7.00 -18.30
N CYS A 60 -6.53 5.91 -17.66
CA CYS A 60 -7.26 4.83 -18.32
C CYS A 60 -8.67 5.24 -18.81
N GLU A 61 -9.28 6.29 -18.23
CA GLU A 61 -10.59 6.81 -18.63
C GLU A 61 -10.52 7.81 -19.80
N LYS A 62 -9.32 8.21 -20.25
CA LYS A 62 -9.16 9.13 -21.37
C LYS A 62 -9.46 8.45 -22.70
N GLU A 63 -9.98 9.23 -23.65
CA GLU A 63 -10.25 8.79 -25.03
C GLU A 63 -8.97 8.38 -25.77
N SER A 64 -7.84 9.03 -25.45
CA SER A 64 -6.50 8.69 -25.92
C SER A 64 -5.60 8.43 -24.71
N ILE A 65 -5.10 7.20 -24.60
CA ILE A 65 -4.26 6.77 -23.49
C ILE A 65 -2.84 7.30 -23.70
N ASP A 66 -2.29 8.00 -22.69
CA ASP A 66 -0.86 8.29 -22.62
C ASP A 66 -0.15 7.12 -21.94
N GLU A 67 0.44 6.24 -22.76
CA GLU A 67 1.16 5.05 -22.28
C GLU A 67 2.31 5.40 -21.31
N SER A 68 2.98 6.53 -21.54
CA SER A 68 4.09 6.99 -20.70
C SER A 68 3.58 7.44 -19.32
N ALA A 69 2.49 8.19 -19.29
CA ALA A 69 1.83 8.59 -18.06
C ALA A 69 1.32 7.37 -17.27
N CYS A 70 0.64 6.44 -17.94
CA CYS A 70 0.18 5.19 -17.34
C CYS A 70 1.34 4.39 -16.72
N MET A 71 2.41 4.17 -17.48
CA MET A 71 3.58 3.43 -16.97
C MET A 71 4.25 4.14 -15.79
N LYS A 72 4.32 5.47 -15.80
CA LYS A 72 4.83 6.24 -14.67
C LYS A 72 4.02 6.00 -13.40
N HIS A 73 2.69 6.06 -13.49
CA HIS A 73 1.82 5.81 -12.33
C HIS A 73 1.90 4.35 -11.87
N CYS A 74 1.92 3.37 -12.78
CA CYS A 74 2.15 1.95 -12.43
C CYS A 74 3.46 1.74 -11.67
N ASN A 75 4.57 2.31 -12.16
CA ASN A 75 5.87 2.20 -11.52
C ASN A 75 5.88 2.84 -10.12
N GLN A 76 5.19 3.96 -9.95
CA GLN A 76 5.10 4.62 -8.65
C GLN A 76 4.22 3.84 -7.66
N ILE A 77 3.15 3.21 -8.13
CA ILE A 77 2.34 2.30 -7.30
C ILE A 77 3.20 1.13 -6.82
N LEU A 78 3.88 0.43 -7.73
CA LEU A 78 4.77 -0.67 -7.38
C LEU A 78 5.83 -0.26 -6.36
N LEU A 79 6.49 0.88 -6.59
CA LEU A 79 7.51 1.40 -5.68
C LEU A 79 6.96 1.67 -4.26
N GLU A 80 5.78 2.25 -4.13
CA GLU A 80 5.20 2.53 -2.81
C GLU A 80 4.67 1.25 -2.14
N LEU A 81 4.15 0.28 -2.90
CA LEU A 81 3.76 -1.03 -2.38
C LEU A 81 4.98 -1.83 -1.89
N ASP A 82 6.09 -1.82 -2.62
CA ASP A 82 7.34 -2.47 -2.21
C ASP A 82 7.88 -1.87 -0.91
N LYS A 83 7.80 -0.54 -0.74
CA LYS A 83 8.19 0.12 0.51
C LYS A 83 7.26 -0.24 1.67
N ALA A 84 5.94 -0.29 1.43
CA ALA A 84 4.97 -0.72 2.43
C ALA A 84 5.26 -2.16 2.88
N GLN A 85 5.55 -3.06 1.93
CA GLN A 85 5.89 -4.45 2.23
C GLN A 85 7.21 -4.57 3.00
N ALA A 86 8.25 -3.83 2.61
CA ALA A 86 9.54 -3.87 3.29
C ALA A 86 9.42 -3.42 4.76
N GLU A 87 8.64 -2.38 5.03
CA GLU A 87 8.36 -1.90 6.39
C GLU A 87 7.51 -2.91 7.19
N HIS A 88 6.51 -3.51 6.54
CA HIS A 88 5.71 -4.59 7.13
C HIS A 88 6.59 -5.78 7.55
N ASP A 89 7.48 -6.25 6.68
CA ASP A 89 8.38 -7.37 6.97
C ASP A 89 9.42 -7.02 8.04
N ALA A 90 9.85 -5.75 8.12
CA ALA A 90 10.70 -5.26 9.21
C ALA A 90 9.94 -5.27 10.54
N LEU A 91 8.70 -4.80 10.57
CA LEU A 91 7.85 -4.80 11.76
C LEU A 91 7.61 -6.22 12.28
N LEU A 92 7.24 -7.17 11.40
CA LEU A 92 7.04 -8.57 11.81
C LEU A 92 8.30 -9.16 12.45
N ARG A 93 9.48 -8.93 11.85
CA ARG A 93 10.76 -9.39 12.42
C ARG A 93 11.02 -8.79 13.80
N ILE A 94 10.72 -7.50 14.00
CA ILE A 94 10.87 -6.84 15.30
C ILE A 94 9.92 -7.48 16.33
N MET A 95 8.65 -7.67 15.98
CA MET A 95 7.65 -8.27 16.87
C MET A 95 7.99 -9.72 17.23
N GLU A 96 8.46 -10.53 16.28
CA GLU A 96 8.91 -11.91 16.52
C GLU A 96 10.10 -11.96 17.50
N ILE A 97 11.05 -11.04 17.38
CA ILE A 97 12.19 -10.95 18.32
C ILE A 97 11.70 -10.57 19.71
N GLN A 98 10.78 -9.60 19.81
CA GLN A 98 10.22 -9.16 21.09
C GLN A 98 9.45 -10.29 21.79
N GLU A 99 8.62 -11.05 21.05
CA GLU A 99 7.88 -12.18 21.61
C GLU A 99 8.82 -13.26 22.18
N ARG A 100 9.91 -13.59 21.48
CA ARG A 100 10.90 -14.56 21.96
C ARG A 100 11.70 -14.10 23.18
N GLN A 101 11.82 -12.79 23.40
CA GLN A 101 12.50 -12.23 24.58
C GLN A 101 11.60 -12.16 25.82
N GLN A 102 10.28 -12.29 25.64
CA GLN A 102 9.29 -12.27 26.73
C GLN A 102 8.88 -13.68 27.20
N GLN A 103 9.35 -14.74 26.51
CA GLN A 103 9.19 -16.16 26.87
C GLN A 103 10.39 -16.67 27.67
#